data_AF-A0A2S0NJJ1-F1
#
_entry.id   AF-A0A2S0NJJ1-F1
#
_cell.length_a   1.000
_cell.length_b   1.000
_cell.length_c   1.000
_cell.angle_alpha   90.00
_cell.angle_beta   90.00
_cell.angle_gamma   90.00
#
_symmetry.space_group_name_H-M   'P 1'
#
loop_
_entity.id
_entity.type
_entity.pdbx_description
1 polymer ?
#
loop_
_entity_poly.entity_id
_entity_poly.type
_entity_poly.pdbx_seq_one_letter_code
_entity_poly.pdbx_strand_id
1 'polypeptide(L)'
;MPESTKITGEFQTNIKKFDLGNIDNIYMDTDTPMYVIYDLIKTTIRKRVPTTPKAQAYTDYTVQGDSSAAGSITIKANPQSLILTGEFEIIIRD
;
A
#
# COMPACT_ATOMS: atom_id res chain seq x y z
N MET A 1 4.50 -48.27 13.89
CA MET A 1 4.64 -46.81 14.09
C MET A 1 4.47 -46.16 12.73
N PRO A 2 3.55 -45.20 12.52
CA PRO A 2 3.48 -44.50 11.24
C PRO A 2 4.57 -43.43 11.19
N GLU A 3 5.38 -43.45 10.13
CA GLU A 3 6.43 -42.47 9.86
C GLU A 3 5.82 -41.09 9.58
N SER A 4 6.35 -40.05 10.23
CA SER A 4 5.92 -38.69 9.95
C SER A 4 6.56 -38.22 8.65
N THR A 5 5.73 -38.01 7.62
CA THR A 5 6.16 -37.37 6.38
C THR A 5 6.49 -35.92 6.69
N LYS A 6 7.79 -35.59 6.75
CA LYS A 6 8.24 -34.19 6.77
C LYS A 6 7.82 -33.56 5.44
N ILE A 7 6.87 -32.63 5.49
CA ILE A 7 6.55 -31.76 4.35
C ILE A 7 7.68 -30.73 4.26
N THR A 8 8.71 -31.03 3.47
CA THR A 8 9.72 -30.06 3.03
C THR A 8 9.26 -29.45 1.70
N GLY A 9 8.13 -28.74 1.74
CA GLY A 9 7.70 -27.90 0.63
C GLY A 9 8.11 -26.48 0.94
N GLU A 10 9.13 -25.97 0.24
CA GLU A 10 9.30 -24.52 0.14
C GLU A 10 8.05 -23.97 -0.56
N PHE A 11 7.16 -23.32 0.20
CA PHE A 11 6.05 -22.59 -0.39
C PHE A 11 6.62 -21.40 -1.18
N GLN A 12 6.92 -21.62 -2.46
CA GLN A 12 7.17 -20.52 -3.38
C GLN A 12 5.83 -19.84 -3.67
N THR A 13 5.51 -18.83 -2.87
CA THR A 13 4.39 -17.94 -3.17
C THR A 13 4.80 -17.06 -4.35
N ASN A 14 4.42 -17.46 -5.57
CA ASN A 14 4.50 -16.62 -6.77
C ASN A 14 3.46 -15.48 -6.70
N ILE A 15 3.44 -14.72 -5.60
CA ILE A 15 2.59 -13.54 -5.46
C ILE A 15 3.35 -12.40 -6.16
N LYS A 16 2.88 -12.03 -7.35
CA LYS A 16 3.34 -10.82 -8.03
C LYS A 16 2.95 -9.62 -7.15
N LYS A 17 3.95 -8.89 -6.64
CA LYS A 17 3.72 -7.65 -5.89
C LYS A 17 2.92 -6.67 -6.75
N PHE A 18 1.94 -6.01 -6.14
CA PHE A 18 1.28 -4.90 -6.77
C PHE A 18 2.20 -3.68 -6.71
N ASP A 19 2.50 -3.10 -7.87
CA ASP A 19 3.28 -1.89 -7.97
C ASP A 19 2.36 -0.67 -7.86
N LEU A 20 2.56 0.08 -6.76
CA LEU A 20 1.85 1.31 -6.43
C LEU A 20 2.02 2.38 -7.53
N GLY A 21 3.12 2.35 -8.31
CA GLY A 21 3.32 3.26 -9.43
C GLY A 21 2.31 3.12 -10.57
N ASN A 22 1.46 2.08 -10.54
CA ASN A 22 0.32 1.95 -11.45
C ASN A 22 -0.94 2.68 -10.96
N ILE A 23 -0.87 3.41 -9.84
CA ILE A 23 -1.95 4.27 -9.35
C ILE A 23 -1.69 5.67 -9.91
N ASP A 24 -2.66 6.21 -10.64
CA ASP A 24 -2.59 7.58 -11.14
C ASP A 24 -2.55 8.58 -9.98
N ASN A 25 -1.95 9.75 -10.22
CA ASN A 25 -1.94 10.83 -9.25
C ASN A 25 -3.36 11.21 -8.83
N ILE A 26 -3.56 11.33 -7.53
CA ILE A 26 -4.83 11.75 -6.94
C ILE A 26 -4.70 13.23 -6.58
N TYR A 27 -5.74 14.02 -6.81
CA TYR A 27 -5.76 15.45 -6.49
C TYR A 27 -6.74 15.73 -5.36
N MET A 28 -6.34 16.58 -4.41
CA MET A 28 -7.12 16.97 -3.24
C MET A 28 -6.90 18.46 -2.92
N ASP A 29 -7.85 19.05 -2.21
CA ASP A 29 -7.78 20.44 -1.75
C ASP A 29 -7.15 20.53 -0.35
N THR A 30 -6.51 21.65 -0.02
CA THR A 30 -5.83 21.90 1.28
C THR A 30 -6.77 21.86 2.49
N ASP A 31 -8.08 22.00 2.29
CA ASP A 31 -9.07 21.85 3.35
C ASP A 31 -9.45 20.40 3.64
N THR A 32 -8.95 19.44 2.85
CA THR A 32 -9.22 18.01 3.03
C THR A 32 -8.53 17.49 4.29
N PRO A 33 -9.28 17.00 5.29
CA PRO A 33 -8.68 16.50 6.51
C PRO A 33 -7.84 15.23 6.25
N MET A 34 -6.69 15.12 6.93
CA MET A 34 -5.77 13.99 6.76
C MET A 34 -6.43 12.61 6.98
N TYR A 35 -7.44 12.50 7.86
CA TYR A 35 -8.15 11.23 8.06
C TYR A 35 -8.91 10.77 6.80
N VAL A 36 -9.45 11.70 6.00
CA VAL A 36 -10.13 11.41 4.73
C VAL A 36 -9.11 10.86 3.72
N ILE A 37 -7.93 11.47 3.67
CA ILE A 37 -6.82 11.03 2.82
C ILE A 37 -6.37 9.62 3.19
N TYR A 38 -6.22 9.31 4.49
CA TYR A 38 -5.89 7.96 4.94
C TYR A 38 -6.92 6.92 4.51
N ASP A 39 -8.22 7.23 4.61
CA ASP A 39 -9.27 6.29 4.21
C ASP A 39 -9.34 6.11 2.69
N LEU A 40 -9.03 7.15 1.92
CA LEU A 40 -8.85 7.04 0.48
C LEU A 40 -7.67 6.13 0.13
N ILE A 41 -6.49 6.34 0.71
CA ILE A 41 -5.29 5.50 0.47
C ILE A 41 -5.62 4.03 0.73
N LYS A 42 -6.24 3.73 1.88
CA LYS A 42 -6.66 2.36 2.23
C LYS A 42 -7.59 1.78 1.16
N THR A 43 -8.58 2.56 0.72
CA THR A 43 -9.58 2.12 -0.26
C THR A 43 -8.94 1.89 -1.64
N THR A 44 -8.08 2.80 -2.09
CA THR A 44 -7.35 2.71 -3.36
C THR A 44 -6.47 1.47 -3.39
N ILE A 45 -5.67 1.23 -2.36
CA ILE A 45 -4.79 0.06 -2.27
C ILE A 45 -5.64 -1.23 -2.22
N ARG A 46 -6.70 -1.27 -1.41
CA ARG A 46 -7.60 -2.45 -1.30
C ARG A 46 -8.30 -2.82 -2.59
N LYS A 47 -8.61 -1.85 -3.46
CA LYS A 47 -9.21 -2.13 -4.78
C LYS A 47 -8.23 -2.81 -5.74
N ARG A 48 -6.93 -2.62 -5.54
CA ARG A 48 -5.87 -3.12 -6.44
C ARG A 48 -5.19 -4.39 -5.92
N VAL A 49 -5.07 -4.54 -4.61
CA VAL A 49 -4.50 -5.74 -3.98
C VAL A 49 -5.64 -6.68 -3.57
N PRO A 50 -5.76 -7.88 -4.17
CA PRO A 50 -6.79 -8.83 -3.80
C PRO A 50 -6.68 -9.24 -2.32
N THR A 51 -7.82 -9.64 -1.77
CA THR A 51 -8.25 -9.51 -0.37
C THR A 51 -7.42 -10.18 0.72
N THR A 52 -6.36 -10.93 0.40
CA THR A 52 -5.56 -11.65 1.40
C THR A 52 -4.09 -11.89 0.96
N PRO A 53 -3.09 -11.50 1.77
CA PRO A 53 -3.21 -10.62 2.95
C PRO A 53 -3.59 -9.19 2.54
N LYS A 54 -4.39 -8.51 3.37
CA LYS A 54 -4.70 -7.09 3.16
C LYS A 54 -3.45 -6.26 3.46
N ALA A 55 -3.09 -5.35 2.56
CA ALA A 55 -2.02 -4.39 2.81
C ALA A 55 -2.31 -3.56 4.07
N GLN A 56 -1.33 -3.48 4.97
CA GLN A 56 -1.41 -2.76 6.23
C GLN A 56 -0.49 -1.53 6.20
N ALA A 57 -0.99 -0.40 6.73
CA ALA A 57 -0.17 0.79 6.92
C ALA A 57 0.97 0.50 7.90
N TYR A 58 2.14 1.12 7.69
CA TYR A 58 3.40 0.94 8.42
C TYR A 58 4.04 -0.45 8.29
N THR A 59 3.32 -1.47 7.83
CA THR A 59 3.87 -2.80 7.49
C THR A 59 4.18 -2.90 6.01
N ASP A 60 3.23 -2.58 5.15
CA ASP A 60 3.36 -2.73 3.70
C ASP A 60 3.67 -1.42 2.98
N TYR A 61 3.32 -0.29 3.58
CA TYR A 61 3.58 1.03 3.03
C TYR A 61 3.64 2.10 4.13
N THR A 62 4.27 3.22 3.82
CA THR A 62 4.28 4.44 4.64
C THR A 62 3.57 5.58 3.90
N VAL A 63 3.05 6.53 4.66
CA VAL A 63 2.44 7.76 4.16
C VAL A 63 3.26 8.92 4.72
N GLN A 64 3.75 9.80 3.85
CA GLN A 64 4.60 10.93 4.21
C GLN A 64 4.05 12.20 3.55
N GLY A 65 3.88 13.27 4.32
CA GLY A 65 3.35 14.54 3.84
C GLY A 65 2.34 15.14 4.80
N ASP A 66 1.84 16.31 4.46
CA ASP A 66 0.86 17.08 5.23
C ASP A 66 -0.26 17.55 4.29
N SER A 67 -1.50 17.46 4.76
CA SER A 67 -2.67 17.94 4.02
C SER A 67 -2.97 19.41 4.26
N SER A 68 -2.33 20.05 5.25
CA SER A 68 -2.60 21.43 5.65
C SER A 68 -1.99 22.50 4.73
N ALA A 69 -1.18 22.08 3.76
CA ALA A 69 -0.52 22.97 2.80
C ALA A 69 -0.44 22.32 1.42
N ALA A 70 -0.43 23.16 0.38
CA ALA A 70 -0.21 22.70 -0.97
C ALA A 70 1.14 21.96 -1.09
N GLY A 71 1.15 20.87 -1.85
CA GLY A 71 2.30 19.98 -1.93
C GLY A 71 1.92 18.58 -2.38
N SER A 72 2.69 17.59 -1.92
CA SER A 72 2.39 16.18 -2.17
C SER A 72 2.45 15.36 -0.89
N ILE A 73 1.56 14.37 -0.81
CA ILE A 73 1.62 13.28 0.14
C ILE A 73 2.07 12.05 -0.65
N THR A 74 3.23 11.52 -0.30
CA THR A 74 3.82 10.34 -0.94
C THR A 74 3.42 9.09 -0.17
N ILE A 75 2.97 8.08 -0.91
CA ILE A 75 2.67 6.75 -0.38
C ILE A 75 3.66 5.77 -0.98
N LYS A 76 4.53 5.23 -0.13
CA LYS A 76 5.66 4.39 -0.56
C LYS A 76 5.55 2.99 0.02
N ALA A 77 5.69 1.97 -0.83
CA ALA A 77 5.76 0.59 -0.39
C ALA A 77 7.01 0.37 0.49
N ASN A 78 6.82 -0.34 1.59
CA ASN A 78 7.95 -0.76 2.42
C ASN A 78 8.79 -1.79 1.65
N PRO A 79 10.13 -1.72 1.69
CA PRO A 79 10.99 -2.69 1.01
C PRO A 79 10.75 -4.14 1.46
N GLN A 80 10.30 -4.31 2.71
CA GLN A 80 9.95 -5.59 3.32
C GLN A 80 8.53 -6.06 3.00
N SER A 81 7.69 -5.24 2.34
CA SER A 81 6.36 -5.67 1.95
C SER A 81 6.43 -6.86 1.01
N LEU A 82 5.66 -7.90 1.32
CA LEU A 82 5.56 -9.09 0.49
C LEU A 82 4.58 -8.92 -0.68
N ILE A 83 3.77 -7.85 -0.65
CA ILE A 83 2.63 -7.66 -1.56
C ILE A 83 2.64 -6.32 -2.29
N LEU A 84 3.40 -5.31 -1.83
CA LEU A 84 3.50 -4.00 -2.46
C LEU A 84 4.93 -3.70 -2.93
N THR A 85 5.03 -2.90 -3.98
CA THR A 85 6.27 -2.24 -4.42
C THR A 85 5.96 -0.85 -4.99
N GLY A 86 6.98 -0.06 -5.29
CA GLY A 86 6.82 1.29 -5.85
C GLY A 86 6.22 2.32 -4.91
N GLU A 87 5.72 3.40 -5.48
CA GLU A 87 5.13 4.54 -4.78
C GLU A 87 4.12 5.28 -5.68
N PHE A 88 3.21 6.03 -5.08
CA PHE A 88 2.33 6.98 -5.78
C PHE A 88 2.14 8.24 -4.93
N GLU A 89 1.62 9.29 -5.55
CA GLU A 89 1.44 10.59 -4.91
C GLU A 89 -0.02 11.03 -4.88
N ILE A 90 -0.37 11.74 -3.81
CA ILE A 90 -1.56 12.57 -3.71
C ILE A 90 -1.09 14.02 -3.74
N ILE A 91 -1.55 14.78 -4.72
CA ILE A 91 -1.20 16.18 -4.92
C ILE A 91 -2.25 17.05 -4.22
N ILE A 92 -1.78 17.85 -3.26
CA ILE A 92 -2.60 18.81 -2.51
C ILE A 92 -2.50 20.18 -3.19
N ARG A 93 -3.65 20.77 -3.51
CA ARG A 93 -3.78 22.06 -4.19
C ARG A 93 -4.58 23.03 -3.33
N ASP A 94 -4.29 24.32 -3.51
CA ASP A 94 -5.10 25.41 -2.95
C ASP A 94 -6.43 25.58 -3.70
#